data_AF-A0A3A5W9Q3-F1
#
_entry.id   AF-A0A3A5W9Q3-F1
#
_cell.length_a   1.000
_cell.length_b   1.000
_cell.length_c   1.000
_cell.angle_alpha   90.00
_cell.angle_beta   90.00
_cell.angle_gamma   90.00
#
_symmetry.space_group_name_H-M   'P 1'
#
loop_
_entity.id
_entity.type
_entity.pdbx_description
1 polymer ?
#
loop_
_entity_poly.entity_id
_entity_poly.type
_entity_poly.pdbx_seq_one_letter_code
_entity_poly.pdbx_strand_id
1 'polypeptide(L)'
;MSEDVPILGIPALRENPFKARPLERGQSDLLVARDEISARWSRFLRNRNARMILLIGERGSGRSSLMRCVSEETSRSVHLDMFPTGNHAHSILNELFVTLIGFDVPSSTQELASRLVSATEEIEGPIPLISLDFSNVDGKNLSEIMSNLIAPLERLNAVVVVALSTEQRAQWPNNLVNRFDHNDVIQPLDRLHVKELCELRIAKSSKVSWDLPDKALDYIMEETKGSPYKVMRLMRNMVDEERANPREMKYEEPEPQNFQEEITQIEQEQEEEPEPEVFEKVFDLDLEKLEAPPESFEAIPRPLPSMGAFGALAARNRQNKQHSPRFDKKTAKREVAEPDGVDANHLWVAEDPHASLIQEKVEQIVETVDEFVPEEDPIVYHEQPNVQPSGDVEGLFGQLLEAIGVPEGLGVAELLAAIRRPVIGQKESNPLDVQTLRSLSKSEAILVEVGSDREFSPSDARLQDQLNVRRARMSQMCNRLYRAGILSVQQKGRTRMFKLTNDARAQLVAWGMMEASI
;
A
#
# COMPACT_ATOMS: atom_id res chain seq x y z
N MET A 1 39.64 7.19 -18.86
CA MET A 1 40.51 7.24 -17.67
C MET A 1 40.14 8.51 -16.92
N SER A 2 39.13 8.47 -16.06
CA SER A 2 38.85 9.56 -15.11
C SER A 2 39.62 9.24 -13.84
N GLU A 3 40.74 9.92 -13.63
CA GLU A 3 41.72 9.66 -12.57
C GLU A 3 41.21 10.03 -11.15
N ASP A 4 39.95 10.43 -11.01
CA ASP A 4 39.41 10.98 -9.76
C ASP A 4 38.74 9.96 -8.83
N VAL A 5 38.53 8.71 -9.27
CA VAL A 5 37.84 7.69 -8.44
C VAL A 5 38.86 6.70 -7.85
N PRO A 6 38.94 6.60 -6.51
CA PRO A 6 39.88 5.69 -5.84
C PRO A 6 39.51 4.23 -6.08
N ILE A 7 40.54 3.38 -6.16
CA ILE A 7 40.41 1.95 -6.42
C ILE A 7 39.84 1.25 -5.19
N LEU A 8 38.72 0.53 -5.35
CA LEU A 8 38.05 -0.17 -4.25
C LEU A 8 38.60 -1.59 -3.99
N GLY A 9 39.20 -2.25 -5.00
CA GLY A 9 39.73 -3.61 -4.82
C GLY A 9 38.66 -4.63 -4.38
N ILE A 10 37.47 -4.58 -5.01
CA ILE A 10 36.32 -5.40 -4.61
C ILE A 10 36.51 -6.89 -4.97
N PRO A 11 35.98 -7.82 -4.14
CA PRO A 11 35.94 -9.24 -4.49
C PRO A 11 34.97 -9.49 -5.66
N ALA A 12 35.01 -10.68 -6.24
CA ALA A 12 34.06 -11.07 -7.28
C ALA A 12 32.62 -11.11 -6.73
N LEU A 13 31.78 -10.17 -7.18
CA LEU A 13 30.40 -10.02 -6.74
C LEU A 13 29.43 -10.54 -7.81
N ARG A 14 28.45 -11.35 -7.38
CA ARG A 14 27.37 -11.84 -8.26
C ARG A 14 26.38 -10.72 -8.61
N GLU A 15 26.02 -9.92 -7.61
CA GLU A 15 25.14 -8.76 -7.73
C GLU A 15 25.76 -7.56 -7.05
N ASN A 16 25.39 -6.35 -7.48
CA ASN A 16 25.78 -5.13 -6.77
C ASN A 16 25.09 -5.09 -5.39
N PRO A 17 25.86 -5.10 -4.27
CA PRO A 17 25.30 -5.15 -2.92
C PRO A 17 24.65 -3.81 -2.50
N PHE A 18 25.00 -2.71 -3.16
CA PHE A 18 24.59 -1.36 -2.76
C PHE A 18 23.24 -0.98 -3.38
N LYS A 19 22.15 -1.21 -2.64
CA LYS A 19 20.79 -0.81 -3.02
C LYS A 19 20.34 0.38 -2.15
N ALA A 20 19.84 1.46 -2.75
CA ALA A 20 19.40 2.67 -2.02
C ALA A 20 17.97 2.57 -1.47
N ARG A 21 17.30 1.43 -1.66
CA ARG A 21 16.02 1.15 -1.03
C ARG A 21 16.18 1.00 0.48
N PRO A 22 15.15 1.33 1.28
CA PRO A 22 15.16 1.04 2.71
C PRO A 22 15.39 -0.44 3.01
N LEU A 23 15.88 -0.73 4.22
CA LEU A 23 15.94 -2.10 4.74
C LEU A 23 14.53 -2.61 5.05
N GLU A 24 14.33 -3.90 4.84
CA GLU A 24 13.06 -4.59 5.14
C GLU A 24 13.21 -5.47 6.40
N ARG A 25 12.09 -6.06 6.86
CA ARG A 25 12.09 -7.02 7.99
C ARG A 25 13.04 -8.19 7.70
N GLY A 26 13.79 -8.64 8.71
CA GLY A 26 14.81 -9.70 8.55
C GLY A 26 16.17 -9.19 8.05
N GLN A 27 16.38 -7.87 8.02
CA GLN A 27 17.65 -7.25 7.62
C GLN A 27 18.24 -6.37 8.73
N SER A 28 17.90 -6.66 9.98
CA SER A 28 18.43 -5.99 11.17
C SER A 28 19.96 -6.02 11.23
N ASP A 29 20.61 -7.12 10.85
CA ASP A 29 22.08 -7.26 10.79
C ASP A 29 22.81 -6.24 9.90
N LEU A 30 22.08 -5.56 8.99
CA LEU A 30 22.63 -4.59 8.06
C LEU A 30 22.44 -3.13 8.52
N LEU A 31 21.83 -2.95 9.68
CA LEU A 31 21.59 -1.64 10.27
C LEU A 31 22.82 -1.26 11.09
N VAL A 32 23.51 -0.19 10.68
CA VAL A 32 24.76 0.27 11.32
C VAL A 32 24.52 1.56 12.09
N ALA A 33 25.22 1.74 13.22
CA ALA A 33 25.22 2.95 14.06
C ALA A 33 23.88 3.29 14.74
N ARG A 34 22.87 2.40 14.68
CA ARG A 34 21.54 2.62 15.27
C ARG A 34 21.21 1.61 16.36
N ASP A 35 22.22 0.97 16.92
CA ASP A 35 22.04 -0.12 17.88
C ASP A 35 21.44 0.38 19.19
N GLU A 36 21.85 1.56 19.65
CA GLU A 36 21.28 2.15 20.86
C GLU A 36 19.79 2.46 20.74
N ILE A 37 19.36 3.06 19.62
CA ILE A 37 17.96 3.43 19.39
C ILE A 37 17.12 2.16 19.16
N SER A 38 17.61 1.23 18.32
CA SER A 38 16.91 -0.02 18.04
C SER A 38 16.78 -0.91 19.29
N ALA A 39 17.84 -1.04 20.10
CA ALA A 39 17.80 -1.79 21.36
C ALA A 39 16.85 -1.14 22.37
N ARG A 40 16.82 0.20 22.46
CA ARG A 40 15.87 0.91 23.33
C ARG A 40 14.43 0.65 22.90
N TRP A 41 14.13 0.74 21.61
CA TRP A 41 12.79 0.50 21.10
C TRP A 41 12.38 -0.97 21.24
N SER A 42 13.28 -1.92 20.99
CA SER A 42 13.04 -3.35 21.25
C SER A 42 12.68 -3.59 22.72
N ARG A 43 13.34 -2.92 23.67
CA ARG A 43 12.97 -2.99 25.09
C ARG A 43 11.57 -2.44 25.37
N PHE A 44 11.18 -1.32 24.76
CA PHE A 44 9.82 -0.78 24.92
C PHE A 44 8.76 -1.76 24.41
N LEU A 45 9.01 -2.38 23.27
CA LEU A 45 8.13 -3.35 22.64
C LEU A 45 7.99 -4.63 23.48
N ARG A 46 9.11 -5.18 23.96
CA ARG A 46 9.15 -6.41 24.78
C ARG A 46 8.60 -6.21 26.19
N ASN A 47 8.87 -5.06 26.81
CA ASN A 47 8.39 -4.75 28.16
C ASN A 47 6.95 -4.21 28.19
N ARG A 48 6.26 -4.17 27.03
CA ARG A 48 4.90 -3.62 26.88
C ARG A 48 4.75 -2.20 27.45
N ASN A 49 5.73 -1.33 27.18
CA ASN A 49 5.69 0.06 27.60
C ASN A 49 5.22 0.91 26.41
N ALA A 50 3.93 1.23 26.37
CA ALA A 50 3.35 2.10 25.36
C ALA A 50 3.96 3.50 25.45
N ARG A 51 4.48 3.99 24.33
CA ARG A 51 5.21 5.27 24.25
C ARG A 51 5.03 5.91 22.90
N MET A 52 4.98 7.23 22.89
CA MET A 52 5.04 8.02 21.67
C MET A 52 6.42 8.64 21.49
N ILE A 53 7.02 8.36 20.34
CA ILE A 53 8.40 8.71 20.03
C ILE A 53 8.42 9.58 18.78
N LEU A 54 9.12 10.70 18.86
CA LEU A 54 9.40 11.56 17.73
C LEU A 54 10.78 11.22 17.17
N LEU A 55 10.84 10.76 15.93
CA LEU A 55 12.08 10.45 15.23
C LEU A 55 12.43 11.56 14.26
N ILE A 56 13.49 12.32 14.54
CA ILE A 56 13.92 13.44 13.70
C ILE A 56 15.13 13.00 12.87
N GLY A 57 15.07 13.20 11.56
CA GLY A 57 16.23 12.92 10.70
C GLY A 57 16.01 13.37 9.26
N GLU A 58 17.11 13.71 8.58
CA GLU A 58 17.03 14.14 7.18
C GLU A 58 16.56 13.02 6.26
N ARG A 59 16.15 13.38 5.03
CA ARG A 59 15.78 12.39 4.02
C ARG A 59 17.00 11.55 3.64
N GLY A 60 16.84 10.23 3.69
CA GLY A 60 17.94 9.30 3.37
C GLY A 60 18.89 9.01 4.54
N SER A 61 18.58 9.47 5.75
CA SER A 61 19.31 9.17 6.99
C SER A 61 19.11 7.75 7.54
N GLY A 62 18.15 7.01 6.98
CA GLY A 62 17.82 5.64 7.38
C GLY A 62 16.63 5.52 8.34
N ARG A 63 15.82 6.57 8.54
CA ARG A 63 14.59 6.55 9.36
C ARG A 63 13.68 5.35 9.04
N SER A 64 13.28 5.22 7.78
CA SER A 64 12.37 4.15 7.35
C SER A 64 13.00 2.76 7.50
N SER A 65 14.31 2.63 7.25
CA SER A 65 15.06 1.39 7.47
C SER A 65 15.06 0.99 8.95
N LEU A 66 15.30 1.93 9.87
CA LEU A 66 15.28 1.67 11.31
C LEU A 66 13.91 1.16 11.75
N MET A 67 12.83 1.85 11.36
CA MET A 67 11.46 1.47 11.73
C MET A 67 11.09 0.08 11.21
N ARG A 68 11.48 -0.26 9.97
CA ARG A 68 11.23 -1.58 9.38
C ARG A 68 12.06 -2.68 10.03
N CYS A 69 13.32 -2.44 10.39
CA CYS A 69 14.13 -3.41 11.13
C CYS A 69 13.57 -3.66 12.53
N VAL A 70 13.19 -2.61 13.27
CA VAL A 70 12.59 -2.76 14.62
C VAL A 70 11.24 -3.48 14.55
N SER A 71 10.52 -3.35 13.45
CA SER A 71 9.24 -4.05 13.26
C SER A 71 9.34 -5.57 13.24
N GLU A 72 10.54 -6.14 13.09
CA GLU A 72 10.84 -7.57 13.22
C GLU A 72 10.64 -8.10 14.66
N GLU A 73 10.81 -7.24 15.66
CA GLU A 73 10.67 -7.58 17.07
C GLU A 73 9.20 -7.75 17.51
N THR A 74 8.26 -7.34 16.66
CA THR A 74 6.83 -7.31 16.93
C THR A 74 6.07 -8.20 15.96
N SER A 75 5.03 -8.88 16.43
CA SER A 75 4.16 -9.69 15.57
C SER A 75 3.28 -8.83 14.66
N ARG A 76 2.77 -7.70 15.18
CA ARG A 76 1.96 -6.73 14.44
C ARG A 76 2.67 -5.39 14.39
N SER A 77 2.83 -4.87 13.18
CA SER A 77 3.45 -3.57 12.96
C SER A 77 2.91 -2.92 11.71
N VAL A 78 2.65 -1.62 11.84
CA VAL A 78 2.05 -0.79 10.81
C VAL A 78 3.05 0.28 10.39
N HIS A 79 3.19 0.48 9.08
CA HIS A 79 4.05 1.48 8.51
C HIS A 79 3.28 2.27 7.46
N LEU A 80 2.98 3.53 7.78
CA LEU A 80 2.27 4.44 6.90
C LEU A 80 3.26 5.42 6.29
N ASP A 81 3.47 5.34 4.97
CA ASP A 81 4.33 6.23 4.19
C ASP A 81 3.55 7.12 3.22
N MET A 82 2.36 6.67 2.80
CA MET A 82 1.48 7.39 1.91
C MET A 82 0.56 8.33 2.67
N PHE A 83 0.55 9.60 2.28
CA PHE A 83 -0.33 10.57 2.89
C PHE A 83 -1.73 10.54 2.23
N PRO A 84 -2.82 10.40 3.00
CA PRO A 84 -4.18 10.36 2.46
C PRO A 84 -4.61 11.65 1.76
N THR A 85 -5.50 11.57 0.78
CA THR A 85 -6.00 12.73 0.01
C THR A 85 -7.20 13.43 0.63
N GLY A 86 -7.93 12.79 1.56
CA GLY A 86 -9.13 13.34 2.20
C GLY A 86 -9.27 12.88 3.65
N ASN A 87 -9.97 13.69 4.47
CA ASN A 87 -10.17 13.51 5.91
C ASN A 87 -9.00 12.79 6.62
N HIS A 88 -7.85 13.45 6.66
CA HIS A 88 -6.56 12.84 6.98
C HIS A 88 -6.55 12.05 8.30
N ALA A 89 -7.12 12.62 9.37
CA ALA A 89 -7.13 11.98 10.68
C ALA A 89 -7.97 10.68 10.67
N HIS A 90 -9.18 10.73 10.11
CA HIS A 90 -10.02 9.53 9.99
C HIS A 90 -9.35 8.48 9.09
N SER A 91 -8.78 8.90 7.96
CA SER A 91 -8.13 7.99 7.00
C SER A 91 -6.91 7.28 7.61
N ILE A 92 -6.09 7.99 8.39
CA ILE A 92 -4.96 7.39 9.11
C ILE A 92 -5.48 6.36 10.14
N LEU A 93 -6.47 6.72 10.97
CA LEU A 93 -7.03 5.79 11.96
C LEU A 93 -7.68 4.56 11.29
N ASN A 94 -8.35 4.76 10.17
CA ASN A 94 -8.93 3.69 9.38
C ASN A 94 -7.85 2.74 8.85
N GLU A 95 -6.76 3.27 8.29
CA GLU A 95 -5.66 2.44 7.81
C GLU A 95 -4.97 1.67 8.96
N LEU A 96 -4.80 2.29 10.13
CA LEU A 96 -4.34 1.61 11.34
C LEU A 96 -5.30 0.49 11.77
N PHE A 97 -6.60 0.74 11.72
CA PHE A 97 -7.63 -0.24 12.06
C PHE A 97 -7.59 -1.45 11.12
N VAL A 98 -7.56 -1.19 9.81
CA VAL A 98 -7.53 -2.25 8.79
C VAL A 98 -6.29 -3.11 8.90
N THR A 99 -5.14 -2.52 9.21
CA THR A 99 -3.87 -3.24 9.33
C THR A 99 -3.72 -4.01 10.65
N LEU A 100 -4.28 -3.52 11.76
CA LEU A 100 -4.17 -4.17 13.06
C LEU A 100 -5.26 -5.18 13.37
N ILE A 101 -6.50 -4.92 12.94
CA ILE A 101 -7.70 -5.70 13.29
C ILE A 101 -8.27 -6.38 12.05
N GLY A 102 -8.62 -5.62 11.02
CA GLY A 102 -9.23 -6.13 9.79
C GLY A 102 -10.28 -5.18 9.19
N PHE A 103 -11.15 -5.73 8.34
CA PHE A 103 -11.98 -4.93 7.42
C PHE A 103 -13.34 -4.43 7.97
N ASP A 104 -13.73 -4.78 9.20
CA ASP A 104 -14.99 -4.30 9.82
C ASP A 104 -14.81 -2.90 10.42
N VAL A 105 -14.77 -1.89 9.55
CA VAL A 105 -14.45 -0.49 9.89
C VAL A 105 -15.72 0.27 10.29
N PRO A 106 -15.84 0.73 11.54
CA PRO A 106 -16.92 1.63 11.95
C PRO A 106 -16.85 2.98 11.23
N SER A 107 -18.00 3.62 11.03
CA SER A 107 -18.08 4.95 10.39
C SER A 107 -17.68 6.12 11.30
N SER A 108 -17.59 5.90 12.62
CA SER A 108 -17.28 6.93 13.61
C SER A 108 -15.81 6.87 14.07
N THR A 109 -15.13 8.02 14.11
CA THR A 109 -13.74 8.14 14.59
C THR A 109 -13.57 7.69 16.05
N GLN A 110 -14.56 7.95 16.89
CA GLN A 110 -14.52 7.60 18.32
C GLN A 110 -14.63 6.09 18.52
N GLU A 111 -15.49 5.45 17.74
CA GLU A 111 -15.65 4.00 17.78
C GLU A 111 -14.41 3.30 17.22
N LEU A 112 -13.83 3.81 16.13
CA LEU A 112 -12.55 3.35 15.59
C LEU A 112 -11.45 3.40 16.66
N ALA A 113 -11.30 4.54 17.34
CA ALA A 113 -10.31 4.69 18.40
C ALA A 113 -10.59 3.74 19.57
N SER A 114 -11.85 3.58 19.99
CA SER A 114 -12.20 2.69 21.10
C SER A 114 -11.89 1.23 20.77
N ARG A 115 -12.29 0.74 19.59
CA ARG A 115 -12.02 -0.62 19.15
C ARG A 115 -10.53 -0.87 18.93
N LEU A 116 -9.79 0.12 18.41
CA LEU A 116 -8.33 0.06 18.32
C LEU A 116 -7.69 -0.13 19.70
N VAL A 117 -8.11 0.64 20.71
CA VAL A 117 -7.60 0.51 22.07
C VAL A 117 -7.86 -0.91 22.60
N SER A 118 -9.12 -1.38 22.56
CA SER A 118 -9.48 -2.73 23.01
C SER A 118 -8.67 -3.82 22.30
N ALA A 119 -8.54 -3.73 20.98
CA ALA A 119 -7.77 -4.71 20.22
C ALA A 119 -6.27 -4.67 20.55
N THR A 120 -5.70 -3.50 20.83
CA THR A 120 -4.27 -3.40 21.22
C THR A 120 -4.02 -3.94 22.63
N GLU A 121 -5.02 -3.89 23.52
CA GLU A 121 -4.93 -4.45 24.87
C GLU A 121 -5.01 -5.98 24.86
N GLU A 122 -5.86 -6.54 23.99
CA GLU A 122 -6.05 -7.99 23.81
C GLU A 122 -4.84 -8.72 23.20
N ILE A 123 -3.94 -8.01 22.51
CA ILE A 123 -2.75 -8.63 21.93
C ILE A 123 -1.84 -9.18 23.04
N GLU A 124 -1.72 -10.50 23.08
CA GLU A 124 -0.73 -11.19 23.90
C GLU A 124 0.65 -11.16 23.24
N GLY A 125 1.68 -10.78 24.01
CA GLY A 125 3.07 -10.70 23.55
C GLY A 125 3.59 -9.26 23.42
N PRO A 126 4.57 -9.00 22.53
CA PRO A 126 5.11 -7.67 22.33
C PRO A 126 4.05 -6.74 21.73
N ILE A 127 3.98 -5.50 22.25
CA ILE A 127 3.01 -4.50 21.78
C ILE A 127 3.29 -4.10 20.33
N PRO A 128 2.26 -3.68 19.57
CA PRO A 128 2.45 -3.32 18.18
C PRO A 128 3.30 -2.05 18.00
N LEU A 129 4.05 -2.02 16.91
CA LEU A 129 4.79 -0.84 16.45
C LEU A 129 3.99 -0.12 15.36
N ILE A 130 3.62 1.13 15.62
CA ILE A 130 2.96 2.01 14.64
C ILE A 130 3.98 3.04 14.19
N SER A 131 4.28 3.10 12.90
CA SER A 131 5.22 4.05 12.33
C SER A 131 4.55 4.94 11.29
N LEU A 132 4.67 6.24 11.48
CA LEU A 132 4.09 7.28 10.62
C LEU A 132 5.25 8.07 9.98
N ASP A 133 5.49 7.85 8.68
CA ASP A 133 6.60 8.47 7.93
C ASP A 133 6.10 9.22 6.69
N PHE A 134 5.54 10.41 6.90
CA PHE A 134 4.98 11.22 5.82
C PHE A 134 6.03 12.18 5.26
N SER A 135 6.78 11.74 4.25
CA SER A 135 7.86 12.55 3.65
C SER A 135 7.38 13.66 2.72
N ASN A 136 6.15 13.57 2.21
CA ASN A 136 5.65 14.42 1.11
C ASN A 136 4.77 15.60 1.58
N VAL A 137 4.67 15.82 2.89
CA VAL A 137 3.69 16.74 3.49
C VAL A 137 4.39 17.89 4.17
N ASP A 138 3.80 19.08 4.08
CA ASP A 138 4.27 20.25 4.82
C ASP A 138 4.14 20.05 6.34
N GLY A 139 5.14 20.54 7.08
CA GLY A 139 5.20 20.38 8.53
C GLY A 139 4.01 21.01 9.28
N LYS A 140 3.43 22.09 8.75
CA LYS A 140 2.22 22.74 9.30
C LYS A 140 0.96 21.88 9.17
N ASN A 141 0.70 21.33 7.99
CA ASN A 141 -0.47 20.46 7.80
C ASN A 141 -0.33 19.19 8.65
N LEU A 142 0.89 18.64 8.69
CA LEU A 142 1.18 17.49 9.54
C LEU A 142 0.97 17.79 11.04
N SER A 143 1.35 18.98 11.53
CA SER A 143 1.17 19.34 12.93
C SER A 143 -0.30 19.51 13.31
N GLU A 144 -1.13 20.07 12.43
CA GLU A 144 -2.57 20.19 12.61
C GLU A 144 -3.23 18.81 12.72
N ILE A 145 -2.90 17.91 11.79
CA ILE A 145 -3.43 16.54 11.78
C ILE A 145 -2.97 15.76 13.01
N MET A 146 -1.68 15.86 13.35
CA MET A 146 -1.14 15.20 14.53
C MET A 146 -1.77 15.73 15.82
N SER A 147 -2.12 17.01 15.90
CA SER A 147 -2.85 17.57 17.05
C SER A 147 -4.24 16.96 17.24
N ASN A 148 -4.88 16.49 16.17
CA ASN A 148 -6.16 15.77 16.24
C ASN A 148 -5.97 14.27 16.54
N LEU A 149 -4.87 13.67 16.07
CA LEU A 149 -4.58 12.24 16.24
C LEU A 149 -3.88 11.90 17.56
N ILE A 150 -3.26 12.86 18.21
CA ILE A 150 -2.48 12.64 19.43
C ILE A 150 -3.30 11.99 20.55
N ALA A 151 -4.56 12.42 20.74
CA ALA A 151 -5.43 11.91 21.81
C ALA A 151 -5.82 10.43 21.63
N PRO A 152 -6.26 9.97 20.43
CA PRO A 152 -6.47 8.54 20.21
C PRO A 152 -5.16 7.74 20.24
N LEU A 153 -4.04 8.27 19.72
CA LEU A 153 -2.76 7.56 19.69
C LEU A 153 -2.16 7.34 21.09
N GLU A 154 -2.26 8.31 22.00
CA GLU A 154 -1.80 8.18 23.40
C GLU A 154 -2.53 7.09 24.18
N ARG A 155 -3.76 6.76 23.78
CA ARG A 155 -4.57 5.72 24.44
C ARG A 155 -4.23 4.31 23.98
N LEU A 156 -3.52 4.15 22.85
CA LEU A 156 -3.20 2.85 22.31
C LEU A 156 -2.10 2.19 23.13
N ASN A 157 -2.24 0.89 23.40
CA ASN A 157 -1.16 0.11 24.00
C ASN A 157 -0.14 -0.30 22.94
N ALA A 158 0.56 0.69 22.38
CA ALA A 158 1.47 0.55 21.24
C ALA A 158 2.68 1.48 21.37
N VAL A 159 3.77 1.15 20.67
CA VAL A 159 4.85 2.13 20.44
C VAL A 159 4.52 2.87 19.15
N VAL A 160 4.26 4.17 19.26
CA VAL A 160 3.93 5.03 18.12
C VAL A 160 5.15 5.88 17.80
N VAL A 161 5.70 5.71 16.61
CA VAL A 161 6.86 6.46 16.11
C VAL A 161 6.40 7.39 15.01
N VAL A 162 6.60 8.70 15.21
CA VAL A 162 6.34 9.72 14.19
C VAL A 162 7.66 10.21 13.64
N ALA A 163 7.92 9.96 12.36
CA ALA A 163 9.15 10.32 11.70
C ALA A 163 9.02 11.67 10.99
N LEU A 164 9.91 12.60 11.32
CA LEU A 164 9.94 13.96 10.79
C LEU A 164 11.29 14.29 10.15
N SER A 165 11.27 15.12 9.11
CA SER A 165 12.45 15.84 8.65
C SER A 165 12.79 17.00 9.59
N THR A 166 14.03 17.49 9.53
CA THR A 166 14.47 18.68 10.27
C THR A 166 13.63 19.92 9.90
N GLU A 167 13.25 20.04 8.63
CA GLU A 167 12.40 21.12 8.13
C GLU A 167 10.98 21.05 8.69
N GLN A 168 10.38 19.86 8.72
CA GLN A 168 9.05 19.64 9.31
C GLN A 168 9.06 19.91 10.81
N ARG A 169 10.10 19.42 11.52
CA ARG A 169 10.27 19.63 12.97
C ARG A 169 10.35 21.11 13.34
N ALA A 170 10.97 21.94 12.51
CA ALA A 170 11.07 23.38 12.76
C ALA A 170 9.71 24.10 12.72
N GLN A 171 8.73 23.55 11.99
CA GLN A 171 7.38 24.11 11.85
C GLN A 171 6.41 23.66 12.94
N TRP A 172 6.81 22.69 13.78
CA TRP A 172 5.95 22.16 14.84
C TRP A 172 5.98 23.02 16.10
N PRO A 173 4.81 23.31 16.71
CA PRO A 173 4.76 24.05 17.97
C PRO A 173 5.34 23.20 19.11
N ASN A 174 6.06 23.85 20.04
CA ASN A 174 6.67 23.16 21.19
C ASN A 174 5.65 22.43 22.06
N ASN A 175 4.41 22.95 22.15
CA ASN A 175 3.33 22.31 22.89
C ASN A 175 3.01 20.91 22.37
N LEU A 176 3.07 20.69 21.04
CA LEU A 176 2.83 19.38 20.44
C LEU A 176 4.01 18.45 20.67
N VAL A 177 5.24 18.96 20.53
CA VAL A 177 6.47 18.18 20.74
C VAL A 177 6.60 17.69 22.18
N ASN A 178 6.19 18.50 23.16
CA ASN A 178 6.25 18.14 24.58
C ASN A 178 5.27 17.01 24.98
N ARG A 179 4.30 16.66 24.10
CA ARG A 179 3.42 15.51 24.32
C ARG A 179 4.05 14.18 23.97
N PHE A 180 5.17 14.18 23.23
CA PHE A 180 5.92 12.97 22.94
C PHE A 180 6.82 12.63 24.14
N ASP A 181 6.88 11.36 24.50
CA ASP A 181 7.71 10.88 25.61
C ASP A 181 9.21 11.02 25.31
N HIS A 182 9.59 10.76 24.06
CA HIS A 182 10.97 10.72 23.61
C HIS A 182 11.15 11.42 22.27
N ASN A 183 12.27 12.14 22.14
CA ASN A 183 12.70 12.78 20.90
C ASN A 183 14.07 12.20 20.52
N ASP A 184 14.08 11.30 19.54
CA ASP A 184 15.30 10.65 19.05
C ASP A 184 15.75 11.32 17.75
N VAL A 185 17.01 11.78 17.70
CA VAL A 185 17.59 12.42 16.53
C VAL A 185 18.58 11.47 15.84
N ILE A 186 18.31 11.18 14.57
CA ILE A 186 19.16 10.38 13.71
C ILE A 186 20.30 11.25 13.16
N GLN A 187 21.49 11.09 13.74
CA GLN A 187 22.71 11.76 13.28
C GLN A 187 23.29 11.10 12.01
N PRO A 188 24.04 11.81 11.16
CA PRO A 188 24.81 11.22 10.06
C PRO A 188 25.80 10.14 10.54
N LEU A 189 26.24 9.27 9.62
CA LEU A 189 27.22 8.22 9.93
C LEU A 189 28.64 8.78 10.00
N ASP A 190 29.39 8.34 11.01
CA ASP A 190 30.83 8.61 11.12
C ASP A 190 31.65 7.77 10.15
N ARG A 191 32.94 8.12 10.00
CA ARG A 191 33.91 7.39 9.17
C ARG A 191 33.92 5.89 9.46
N LEU A 192 33.95 5.51 10.74
CA LEU A 192 33.95 4.10 11.17
C LEU A 192 32.66 3.38 10.76
N HIS A 193 31.52 4.04 10.98
CA HIS A 193 30.20 3.49 10.63
C HIS A 193 29.99 3.36 9.11
N VAL A 194 30.55 4.27 8.29
CA VAL A 194 30.51 4.16 6.83
C VAL A 194 31.37 3.00 6.34
N LYS A 195 32.54 2.79 6.94
CA LYS A 195 33.40 1.64 6.67
C LYS A 195 32.66 0.34 6.95
N GLU A 196 32.17 0.18 8.17
CA GLU A 196 31.38 -0.99 8.60
C GLU A 196 30.17 -1.24 7.71
N LEU A 197 29.43 -0.19 7.33
CA LEU A 197 28.30 -0.28 6.41
C LEU A 197 28.71 -0.86 5.05
N CYS A 198 29.83 -0.44 4.48
CA CYS A 198 30.29 -0.95 3.18
C CYS A 198 30.74 -2.41 3.27
N GLU A 199 31.45 -2.75 4.33
CA GLU A 199 31.97 -4.10 4.59
C GLU A 199 30.84 -5.10 4.79
N LEU A 200 29.85 -4.79 5.64
CA LEU A 200 28.69 -5.66 5.86
C LEU A 200 27.89 -5.92 4.58
N ARG A 201 27.78 -4.91 3.70
CA ARG A 201 27.06 -5.04 2.42
C ARG A 201 27.79 -5.98 1.47
N ILE A 202 29.11 -5.84 1.36
CA ILE A 202 29.93 -6.70 0.51
C ILE A 202 30.04 -8.10 1.10
N ALA A 203 30.20 -8.25 2.41
CA ALA A 203 30.23 -9.54 3.09
C ALA A 203 28.93 -10.32 2.86
N LYS A 204 27.76 -9.67 2.88
CA LYS A 204 26.48 -10.33 2.60
C LYS A 204 26.37 -10.87 1.16
N SER A 205 26.97 -10.18 0.18
CA SER A 205 26.89 -10.58 -1.24
C SER A 205 28.01 -11.55 -1.64
N SER A 206 29.23 -11.33 -1.16
CA SER A 206 30.42 -12.09 -1.52
C SER A 206 30.70 -13.28 -0.60
N LYS A 207 30.21 -13.24 0.65
CA LYS A 207 30.64 -14.13 1.76
C LYS A 207 32.15 -14.07 2.06
N VAL A 208 32.84 -13.05 1.55
CA VAL A 208 34.27 -12.80 1.75
C VAL A 208 34.41 -11.53 2.60
N SER A 209 35.34 -11.55 3.54
CA SER A 209 35.74 -10.34 4.27
C SER A 209 36.50 -9.42 3.32
N TRP A 210 35.97 -8.22 3.12
CA TRP A 210 36.61 -7.17 2.34
C TRP A 210 36.76 -5.95 3.23
N ASP A 211 37.92 -5.31 3.18
CA ASP A 211 38.25 -4.10 3.93
C ASP A 211 38.24 -2.91 2.97
N LEU A 212 37.54 -1.83 3.35
CA LEU A 212 37.45 -0.64 2.51
C LEU A 212 38.77 0.15 2.58
N PRO A 213 39.43 0.45 1.44
CA PRO A 213 40.65 1.25 1.43
C PRO A 213 40.42 2.67 1.98
N ASP A 214 41.34 3.17 2.82
CA ASP A 214 41.21 4.48 3.47
C ASP A 214 41.03 5.64 2.49
N LYS A 215 41.75 5.62 1.36
CA LYS A 215 41.62 6.64 0.30
C LYS A 215 40.20 6.70 -0.27
N ALA A 216 39.57 5.54 -0.45
CA ALA A 216 38.18 5.47 -0.91
C ALA A 216 37.22 5.95 0.17
N LEU A 217 37.48 5.61 1.43
CA LEU A 217 36.68 6.08 2.56
C LEU A 217 36.74 7.60 2.73
N ASP A 218 37.92 8.23 2.61
CA ASP A 218 38.06 9.69 2.61
C ASP A 218 37.23 10.35 1.51
N TYR A 219 37.35 9.85 0.28
CA TYR A 219 36.58 10.35 -0.85
C TYR A 219 35.05 10.21 -0.65
N ILE A 220 34.59 9.05 -0.16
CA ILE A 220 33.17 8.82 0.14
C ILE A 220 32.69 9.79 1.22
N MET A 221 33.48 10.02 2.27
CA MET A 221 33.11 10.92 3.36
C MET A 221 33.02 12.38 2.90
N GLU A 222 33.94 12.83 2.04
CA GLU A 222 33.93 14.17 1.47
C GLU A 222 32.67 14.45 0.63
N GLU A 223 32.31 13.51 -0.25
CA GLU A 223 31.16 13.64 -1.15
C GLU A 223 29.82 13.47 -0.43
N THR A 224 29.74 12.56 0.55
CA THR A 224 28.46 12.14 1.12
C THR A 224 28.12 12.78 2.46
N LYS A 225 29.12 13.33 3.16
CA LYS A 225 29.00 13.87 4.53
C LYS A 225 28.31 12.90 5.50
N GLY A 226 28.50 11.59 5.30
CA GLY A 226 27.92 10.55 6.17
C GLY A 226 26.44 10.26 5.94
N SER A 227 25.81 10.75 4.87
CA SER A 227 24.42 10.40 4.55
C SER A 227 24.33 8.98 3.95
N PRO A 228 23.64 8.02 4.60
CA PRO A 228 23.57 6.63 4.11
C PRO A 228 23.04 6.52 2.68
N TYR A 229 22.00 7.29 2.32
CA TYR A 229 21.45 7.26 0.97
C TYR A 229 22.48 7.70 -0.10
N LYS A 230 23.26 8.75 0.19
CA LYS A 230 24.31 9.24 -0.72
C LYS A 230 25.45 8.23 -0.83
N VAL A 231 25.89 7.66 0.30
CA VAL A 231 26.89 6.58 0.34
C VAL A 231 26.46 5.40 -0.52
N MET A 232 25.24 4.90 -0.32
CA MET A 232 24.70 3.75 -1.07
C MET A 232 24.52 4.02 -2.58
N ARG A 233 24.39 5.29 -2.99
CA ARG A 233 24.31 5.67 -4.40
C ARG A 233 25.70 5.80 -5.01
N LEU A 234 26.63 6.44 -4.31
CA LEU A 234 28.02 6.60 -4.75
C LEU A 234 28.72 5.24 -4.88
N MET A 235 28.63 4.41 -3.84
CA MET A 235 29.21 3.06 -3.85
C MET A 235 28.63 2.16 -4.94
N ARG A 236 27.33 2.30 -5.25
CA ARG A 236 26.72 1.57 -6.36
C ARG A 236 27.39 1.93 -7.67
N ASN A 237 27.51 3.24 -7.95
CA ASN A 237 28.11 3.74 -9.17
C ASN A 237 29.59 3.31 -9.28
N MET A 238 30.37 3.43 -8.20
CA MET A 238 31.77 3.00 -8.19
C MET A 238 31.93 1.50 -8.47
N VAL A 239 31.08 0.66 -7.87
CA VAL A 239 31.09 -0.79 -8.14
C VAL A 239 30.69 -1.09 -9.58
N ASP A 240 29.70 -0.38 -10.12
CA ASP A 240 29.28 -0.57 -11.51
C ASP A 240 30.37 -0.11 -12.50
N GLU A 241 31.12 0.95 -12.19
CA GLU A 241 32.26 1.43 -12.98
C GLU A 241 33.44 0.45 -12.97
N GLU A 242 33.83 -0.09 -11.81
CA GLU A 242 34.88 -1.12 -11.69
C GLU A 242 34.45 -2.43 -12.40
N ARG A 243 33.15 -2.75 -12.43
CA ARG A 243 32.63 -3.91 -13.18
C ARG A 243 32.59 -3.68 -14.69
N ALA A 244 32.33 -2.45 -15.14
CA ALA A 244 32.30 -2.10 -16.55
C ALA A 244 33.70 -2.02 -17.17
N ASN A 245 34.70 -1.66 -16.35
CA ASN A 245 36.11 -1.66 -16.71
C ASN A 245 36.86 -2.75 -15.92
N PRO A 246 36.64 -4.05 -16.20
CA PRO A 246 37.43 -5.09 -15.56
C PRO A 246 38.90 -4.86 -15.93
N ARG A 247 39.68 -4.44 -14.95
CA ARG A 247 41.11 -4.16 -15.15
C ARG A 247 41.77 -5.46 -15.59
N GLU A 248 42.63 -5.38 -16.60
CA GLU A 248 43.48 -6.50 -16.97
C GLU A 248 44.24 -6.96 -15.73
N MET A 249 44.14 -8.26 -15.42
CA MET A 249 44.94 -8.89 -14.38
C MET A 249 46.40 -8.69 -14.78
N LYS A 250 47.06 -7.71 -14.19
CA LYS A 250 48.53 -7.66 -14.23
C LYS A 250 48.99 -8.82 -13.37
N TYR A 251 49.26 -9.95 -14.02
CA TYR A 251 50.10 -10.97 -13.41
C TYR A 251 51.40 -10.24 -13.06
N GLU A 252 51.75 -10.20 -11.78
CA GLU A 252 53.14 -9.97 -11.43
C GLU A 252 53.89 -11.08 -12.17
N GLU A 253 54.68 -10.70 -13.17
CA GLU A 253 55.60 -11.64 -13.80
C GLU A 253 56.37 -12.26 -12.64
N PRO A 254 56.37 -13.61 -12.51
CA PRO A 254 57.12 -14.23 -11.44
C PRO A 254 58.54 -13.70 -11.57
N GLU A 255 59.02 -12.97 -10.55
CA GLU A 255 60.44 -12.65 -10.48
C GLU A 255 61.16 -13.98 -10.71
N PRO A 256 62.06 -14.07 -11.70
CA PRO A 256 62.75 -15.31 -11.98
C PRO A 256 63.54 -15.66 -10.72
N GLN A 257 62.97 -16.52 -9.88
CA GLN A 257 63.72 -17.24 -8.89
C GLN A 257 64.76 -18.00 -9.69
N ASN A 258 66.03 -17.64 -9.49
CA ASN A 258 67.17 -18.32 -10.06
C ASN A 258 67.18 -19.76 -9.51
N PHE A 259 66.40 -20.66 -10.12
CA PHE A 259 66.42 -22.10 -9.88
C PHE A 259 67.72 -22.77 -10.36
N GLN A 260 68.70 -22.00 -10.86
CA GLN A 260 69.95 -22.54 -11.37
C GLN A 260 70.93 -22.97 -10.27
N GLU A 261 70.76 -22.54 -9.01
CA GLU A 261 71.71 -22.92 -7.95
C GLU A 261 71.35 -24.22 -7.22
N GLU A 262 70.07 -24.64 -7.18
CA GLU A 262 69.67 -25.88 -6.48
C GLU A 262 69.81 -27.15 -7.32
N ILE A 263 69.81 -27.07 -8.66
CA ILE A 263 69.95 -28.26 -9.52
C ILE A 263 71.37 -28.85 -9.41
N THR A 264 72.38 -28.03 -9.14
CA THR A 264 73.78 -28.48 -9.06
C THR A 264 74.11 -29.25 -7.77
N GLN A 265 73.29 -29.14 -6.72
CA GLN A 265 73.53 -29.82 -5.45
C GLN A 265 72.83 -31.19 -5.35
N ILE A 266 71.79 -31.43 -6.16
CA ILE A 266 71.05 -32.70 -6.13
C ILE A 266 71.73 -33.77 -7.01
N GLU A 267 72.54 -33.38 -7.99
CA GLU A 267 73.26 -34.33 -8.87
C GLU A 267 74.49 -35.00 -8.20
N GLN A 268 74.87 -34.66 -6.97
CA GLN A 268 76.06 -35.23 -6.31
C GLN A 268 75.80 -36.25 -5.20
N GLU A 269 74.55 -36.55 -4.83
CA GLU A 269 74.26 -37.48 -3.71
C GLU A 269 73.31 -38.64 -4.05
N GLN A 270 73.34 -39.16 -5.28
CA GLN A 270 72.66 -40.43 -5.61
C GLN A 270 73.62 -41.49 -6.14
N GLU A 271 74.31 -42.17 -5.23
CA GLU A 271 74.67 -43.59 -5.35
C GLU A 271 74.48 -44.24 -3.97
N GLU A 272 73.27 -44.73 -3.70
CA GLU A 272 73.01 -45.88 -2.83
C GLU A 272 71.55 -46.31 -3.03
N GLU A 273 71.35 -47.51 -3.58
CA GLU A 273 70.04 -48.15 -3.65
C GLU A 273 69.53 -48.48 -2.23
N PRO A 274 68.22 -48.32 -1.98
CA PRO A 274 67.51 -49.36 -1.26
C PRO A 274 66.19 -49.79 -1.92
N GLU A 275 65.80 -51.00 -1.52
CA GLU A 275 64.76 -51.90 -2.03
C GLU A 275 63.35 -51.30 -2.18
N PRO A 276 62.49 -51.85 -3.08
CA PRO A 276 61.11 -51.41 -3.18
C PRO A 276 60.27 -51.96 -2.02
N GLU A 277 59.93 -51.09 -1.06
CA GLU A 277 58.82 -51.35 -0.14
C GLU A 277 57.49 -51.30 -0.90
N VAL A 278 56.84 -52.45 -0.97
CA VAL A 278 55.49 -52.64 -1.50
C VAL A 278 54.49 -51.94 -0.55
N PHE A 279 53.97 -50.79 -0.98
CA PHE A 279 52.77 -50.21 -0.36
C PHE A 279 51.53 -51.00 -0.80
N GLU A 280 51.21 -52.09 -0.11
CA GLU A 280 49.89 -52.73 -0.18
C GLU A 280 48.85 -51.82 0.51
N LYS A 281 48.10 -51.05 -0.29
CA LYS A 281 46.77 -50.62 0.12
C LYS A 281 45.86 -51.84 0.06
N VAL A 282 45.65 -52.47 1.22
CA VAL A 282 44.67 -53.54 1.46
C VAL A 282 43.29 -53.05 1.02
N PHE A 283 42.85 -53.55 -0.14
CA PHE A 283 41.49 -53.40 -0.64
C PHE A 283 40.84 -54.78 -0.48
N ASP A 284 40.34 -55.09 0.72
CA ASP A 284 39.65 -56.35 1.00
C ASP A 284 38.26 -56.33 0.33
N LEU A 285 38.22 -56.87 -0.89
CA LEU A 285 36.99 -57.21 -1.59
C LEU A 285 36.62 -58.65 -1.23
N ASP A 286 35.71 -58.82 -0.28
CA ASP A 286 35.14 -60.13 0.09
C ASP A 286 34.36 -60.74 -1.11
N LEU A 287 35.02 -61.59 -1.91
CA LEU A 287 34.41 -62.23 -3.09
C LEU A 287 33.19 -63.11 -2.76
N GLU A 288 33.07 -63.65 -1.54
CA GLU A 288 31.93 -64.48 -1.13
C GLU A 288 30.61 -63.70 -0.99
N LYS A 289 30.68 -62.37 -0.78
CA LYS A 289 29.48 -61.51 -0.67
C LYS A 289 28.83 -61.20 -2.02
N LEU A 290 29.54 -61.47 -3.12
CA LEU A 290 29.13 -61.17 -4.49
C LEU A 290 28.42 -62.36 -5.17
N GLU A 291 28.59 -63.57 -4.66
CA GLU A 291 27.96 -64.80 -5.18
C GLU A 291 26.59 -65.11 -4.53
N ALA A 292 26.18 -64.36 -3.51
CA ALA A 292 24.85 -64.48 -2.96
C ALA A 292 23.79 -63.98 -3.97
N PRO A 293 22.74 -64.77 -4.29
CA PRO A 293 21.66 -64.29 -5.15
C PRO A 293 21.00 -63.07 -4.50
N PRO A 294 20.65 -62.02 -5.26
CA PRO A 294 20.13 -60.79 -4.68
C PRO A 294 18.81 -61.09 -3.98
N GLU A 295 18.75 -60.83 -2.67
CA GLU A 295 17.50 -60.74 -1.94
C GLU A 295 16.61 -59.71 -2.65
N SER A 296 15.35 -60.06 -2.85
CA SER A 296 14.36 -59.20 -3.49
C SER A 296 14.05 -58.00 -2.60
N PHE A 297 14.87 -56.96 -2.71
CA PHE A 297 14.53 -55.64 -2.21
C PHE A 297 13.34 -55.12 -3.01
N GLU A 298 12.27 -54.76 -2.31
CA GLU A 298 11.12 -54.05 -2.88
C GLU A 298 11.61 -52.87 -3.72
N ALA A 299 11.06 -52.76 -4.93
CA ALA A 299 11.56 -51.88 -5.98
C ALA A 299 11.53 -50.40 -5.57
N ILE A 300 12.66 -49.89 -5.09
CA ILE A 300 12.92 -48.45 -5.07
C ILE A 300 13.07 -48.00 -6.54
N PRO A 301 12.27 -47.05 -7.04
CA PRO A 301 12.33 -46.66 -8.45
C PRO A 301 13.68 -46.02 -8.77
N ARG A 302 14.36 -46.57 -9.79
CA ARG A 302 15.67 -46.13 -10.25
C ARG A 302 15.69 -44.61 -10.51
N PRO A 303 16.69 -43.85 -10.02
CA PRO A 303 16.83 -42.45 -10.36
C PRO A 303 17.16 -42.32 -11.85
N LEU A 304 16.45 -41.44 -12.55
CA LEU A 304 16.79 -41.08 -13.93
C LEU A 304 18.08 -40.25 -13.93
N PRO A 305 18.97 -40.42 -14.92
CA PRO A 305 20.14 -39.56 -15.06
C PRO A 305 19.67 -38.11 -15.19
N SER A 306 20.27 -37.22 -14.40
CA SER A 306 20.01 -35.78 -14.41
C SER A 306 20.60 -35.12 -15.65
N MET A 307 20.19 -35.56 -16.83
CA MET A 307 20.59 -34.96 -18.10
C MET A 307 19.57 -33.88 -18.46
N GLY A 308 19.91 -32.64 -18.11
CA GLY A 308 19.25 -31.43 -18.62
C GLY A 308 18.63 -30.52 -17.56
N ALA A 309 18.56 -29.22 -17.89
CA ALA A 309 18.14 -28.11 -17.04
C ALA A 309 16.69 -28.20 -16.47
N PHE A 310 15.93 -29.24 -16.83
CA PHE A 310 14.55 -29.46 -16.38
C PHE A 310 14.34 -30.77 -15.62
N GLY A 311 15.40 -31.52 -15.28
CA GLY A 311 15.29 -32.78 -14.53
C GLY A 311 14.59 -32.62 -13.17
N ALA A 312 14.78 -31.49 -12.50
CA ALA A 312 14.09 -31.17 -11.24
C ALA A 312 12.57 -30.95 -11.42
N LEU A 313 12.13 -30.35 -12.54
CA LEU A 313 10.71 -30.20 -12.84
C LEU A 313 10.06 -31.55 -13.16
N ALA A 314 10.76 -32.43 -13.89
CA ALA A 314 10.28 -33.77 -14.20
C ALA A 314 10.09 -34.63 -12.93
N ALA A 315 11.02 -34.52 -11.97
CA ALA A 315 10.92 -35.20 -10.67
C ALA A 315 9.71 -34.69 -9.85
N ARG A 316 9.51 -33.37 -9.77
CA ARG A 316 8.35 -32.78 -9.06
C ARG A 316 7.02 -33.15 -9.71
N ASN A 317 6.94 -33.11 -11.04
CA ASN A 317 5.72 -33.50 -11.76
C ASN A 317 5.36 -34.98 -11.55
N ARG A 318 6.34 -35.86 -11.34
CA ARG A 318 6.11 -37.28 -11.04
C ARG A 318 5.57 -37.49 -9.62
N GLN A 319 6.15 -36.81 -8.63
CA GLN A 319 5.63 -36.82 -7.26
C GLN A 319 4.20 -36.28 -7.22
N ASN A 320 3.92 -35.20 -7.95
CA ASN A 320 2.58 -34.62 -7.99
C ASN A 320 1.54 -35.57 -8.63
N LYS A 321 1.96 -36.36 -9.63
CA LYS A 321 1.13 -37.39 -10.27
C LYS A 321 0.84 -38.59 -9.35
N GLN A 322 1.68 -38.83 -8.35
CA GLN A 322 1.44 -39.85 -7.31
C GLN A 322 0.51 -39.31 -6.20
N HIS A 323 0.76 -38.08 -5.73
CA HIS A 323 -0.08 -37.44 -4.71
C HIS A 323 -1.49 -37.09 -5.21
N SER A 324 -1.64 -36.78 -6.50
CA SER A 324 -2.92 -36.48 -7.14
C SER A 324 -3.01 -37.17 -8.50
N PRO A 325 -3.45 -38.45 -8.55
CA PRO A 325 -3.64 -39.13 -9.82
C PRO A 325 -4.71 -38.39 -10.64
N ARG A 326 -4.58 -38.46 -11.97
CA ARG A 326 -5.58 -37.88 -12.87
C ARG A 326 -6.94 -38.51 -12.59
N PHE A 327 -7.96 -37.66 -12.45
CA PHE A 327 -9.33 -38.08 -12.21
C PHE A 327 -9.81 -39.04 -13.29
N ASP A 328 -10.04 -40.29 -12.91
CA ASP A 328 -10.52 -41.33 -13.82
C ASP A 328 -12.06 -41.42 -13.72
N LYS A 329 -12.73 -40.91 -14.76
CA LYS A 329 -14.19 -40.79 -14.83
C LYS A 329 -14.91 -42.14 -14.75
N LYS A 330 -14.21 -43.26 -14.95
CA LYS A 330 -14.79 -44.61 -14.94
C LYS A 330 -14.82 -45.26 -13.56
N THR A 331 -13.94 -44.86 -12.64
CA THR A 331 -13.83 -45.39 -11.27
C THR A 331 -14.43 -44.47 -10.22
N ALA A 332 -14.69 -43.20 -10.55
CA ALA A 332 -15.38 -42.29 -9.66
C ALA A 332 -16.82 -42.75 -9.43
N LYS A 333 -17.21 -42.94 -8.16
CA LYS A 333 -18.63 -43.09 -7.79
C LYS A 333 -19.36 -41.83 -8.23
N ARG A 334 -20.28 -41.95 -9.18
CA ARG A 334 -21.29 -40.91 -9.42
C ARG A 334 -22.15 -40.86 -8.17
N GLU A 335 -22.08 -39.74 -7.45
CA GLU A 335 -23.08 -39.43 -6.44
C GLU A 335 -24.45 -39.46 -7.13
N VAL A 336 -25.35 -40.26 -6.57
CA VAL A 336 -26.70 -40.44 -7.09
C VAL A 336 -27.39 -39.09 -6.94
N ALA A 337 -27.89 -38.53 -8.04
CA ALA A 337 -28.71 -37.33 -8.00
C ALA A 337 -29.90 -37.60 -7.05
N GLU A 338 -30.11 -36.68 -6.11
CA GLU A 338 -31.17 -36.77 -5.12
C GLU A 338 -32.54 -36.96 -5.79
N PRO A 339 -33.48 -37.68 -5.16
CA PRO A 339 -34.81 -37.86 -5.72
C PRO A 339 -35.55 -36.52 -5.83
N ASP A 340 -36.16 -36.27 -7.00
CA ASP A 340 -36.97 -35.07 -7.23
C ASP A 340 -38.11 -34.99 -6.20
N GLY A 341 -38.08 -33.97 -5.33
CA GLY A 341 -39.17 -33.68 -4.39
C GLY A 341 -38.78 -33.18 -2.99
N VAL A 342 -37.50 -33.02 -2.67
CA VAL A 342 -37.08 -32.46 -1.37
C VAL A 342 -36.95 -30.94 -1.46
N ASP A 343 -37.64 -30.23 -0.56
CA ASP A 343 -37.54 -28.77 -0.46
C ASP A 343 -36.11 -28.35 -0.05
N ALA A 344 -35.48 -27.50 -0.85
CA ALA A 344 -34.08 -27.11 -0.73
C ALA A 344 -33.74 -26.44 0.60
N ASN A 345 -34.75 -25.97 1.34
CA ASN A 345 -34.58 -25.31 2.64
C ASN A 345 -34.37 -26.28 3.81
N HIS A 346 -34.64 -27.58 3.65
CA HIS A 346 -34.54 -28.54 4.75
C HIS A 346 -33.08 -28.78 5.22
N LEU A 347 -32.09 -28.54 4.35
CA LEU A 347 -30.66 -28.63 4.69
C LEU A 347 -30.13 -27.45 5.52
N TRP A 348 -30.89 -26.35 5.60
CA TRP A 348 -30.47 -25.12 6.26
C TRP A 348 -31.11 -24.92 7.64
N VAL A 349 -31.95 -25.86 8.08
CA VAL A 349 -32.55 -25.88 9.42
C VAL A 349 -31.76 -26.88 10.27
N ALA A 350 -31.06 -26.38 11.28
CA ALA A 350 -30.40 -27.25 12.25
C ALA A 350 -31.47 -28.02 13.06
N GLU A 351 -31.37 -29.34 13.12
CA GLU A 351 -32.32 -30.21 13.85
C GLU A 351 -32.12 -30.19 15.38
N ASP A 352 -31.25 -29.32 15.90
CA ASP A 352 -30.95 -29.23 17.33
C ASP A 352 -32.06 -28.49 18.10
N PRO A 353 -32.69 -29.11 19.12
CA PRO A 353 -33.79 -28.51 19.88
C PRO A 353 -33.39 -27.32 20.77
N HIS A 354 -32.12 -26.92 20.79
CA HIS A 354 -31.60 -25.76 21.52
C HIS A 354 -31.31 -24.55 20.63
N ALA A 355 -31.50 -24.65 19.31
CA ALA A 355 -31.32 -23.53 18.39
C ALA A 355 -32.56 -22.62 18.38
N SER A 356 -32.65 -21.68 19.34
CA SER A 356 -33.66 -20.63 19.30
C SER A 356 -33.26 -19.54 18.31
N LEU A 357 -34.06 -19.33 17.26
CA LEU A 357 -33.95 -18.16 16.38
C LEU A 357 -34.13 -16.90 17.23
N ILE A 358 -33.14 -15.99 17.24
CA ILE A 358 -33.30 -14.66 17.82
C ILE A 358 -34.27 -13.91 16.90
N GLN A 359 -35.55 -13.91 17.27
CA GLN A 359 -36.52 -12.98 16.68
C GLN A 359 -36.25 -11.62 17.31
N GLU A 360 -35.80 -10.67 16.49
CA GLU A 360 -35.84 -9.26 16.86
C GLU A 360 -37.28 -8.92 17.27
N LYS A 361 -37.44 -8.58 18.55
CA LYS A 361 -38.67 -8.00 19.07
C LYS A 361 -38.79 -6.63 18.41
N VAL A 362 -39.60 -6.55 17.35
CA VAL A 362 -40.11 -5.27 16.90
C VAL A 362 -41.01 -4.76 18.02
N GLU A 363 -40.51 -3.79 18.79
CA GLU A 363 -41.35 -3.02 19.71
C GLU A 363 -42.41 -2.32 18.86
N GLN A 364 -43.64 -2.80 18.97
CA GLN A 364 -44.82 -2.13 18.45
C GLN A 364 -44.98 -0.81 19.21
N ILE A 365 -44.54 0.27 18.60
CA ILE A 365 -44.94 1.61 19.00
C ILE A 365 -46.44 1.71 18.67
N VAL A 366 -47.25 1.83 19.72
CA VAL A 366 -48.69 2.13 19.62
C VAL A 366 -48.80 3.58 19.16
N GLU A 367 -49.02 3.80 17.87
CA GLU A 367 -49.47 5.10 17.36
C GLU A 367 -50.92 5.33 17.80
N THR A 368 -51.09 6.24 18.75
CA THR A 368 -52.36 6.88 19.05
C THR A 368 -52.84 7.63 17.80
N VAL A 369 -54.02 7.24 17.31
CA VAL A 369 -54.70 7.92 16.21
C VAL A 369 -55.15 9.29 16.71
N ASP A 370 -54.39 10.33 16.39
CA ASP A 370 -54.88 11.71 16.46
C ASP A 370 -55.57 12.08 15.14
N GLU A 371 -56.76 12.62 15.31
CA GLU A 371 -57.78 12.92 14.32
C GLU A 371 -57.32 14.07 13.40
N PHE A 372 -57.15 13.77 12.11
CA PHE A 372 -56.77 14.74 11.08
C PHE A 372 -57.97 15.64 10.74
N VAL A 373 -57.98 16.86 11.27
CA VAL A 373 -58.89 17.93 10.85
C VAL A 373 -58.24 18.66 9.66
N PRO A 374 -58.89 18.74 8.49
CA PRO A 374 -58.38 19.53 7.38
C PRO A 374 -58.77 21.00 7.59
N GLU A 375 -57.81 21.85 7.91
CA GLU A 375 -57.96 23.30 7.75
C GLU A 375 -57.61 23.70 6.31
N GLU A 376 -58.57 24.37 5.66
CA GLU A 376 -58.41 24.96 4.33
C GLU A 376 -57.56 26.23 4.42
N ASP A 377 -56.35 26.21 3.87
CA ASP A 377 -55.58 27.44 3.65
C ASP A 377 -56.07 28.20 2.40
N PRO A 378 -56.30 29.52 2.48
CA PRO A 378 -56.80 30.33 1.38
C PRO A 378 -55.73 30.63 0.32
N ILE A 379 -56.17 30.64 -0.93
CA ILE A 379 -55.38 31.05 -2.11
C ILE A 379 -55.05 32.55 -2.00
N VAL A 380 -53.77 32.87 -1.76
CA VAL A 380 -53.24 34.24 -1.88
C VAL A 380 -52.58 34.39 -3.25
N TYR A 381 -53.14 35.28 -4.07
CA TYR A 381 -52.49 35.78 -5.28
C TYR A 381 -51.37 36.74 -4.88
N HIS A 382 -50.12 36.44 -5.24
CA HIS A 382 -49.03 37.41 -5.17
C HIS A 382 -48.70 37.94 -6.56
N GLU A 383 -48.98 39.23 -6.76
CA GLU A 383 -48.52 40.05 -7.88
C GLU A 383 -46.99 40.18 -7.84
N GLN A 384 -46.34 40.12 -9.00
CA GLN A 384 -44.90 40.36 -9.13
C GLN A 384 -44.60 41.87 -9.06
N PRO A 385 -43.75 42.36 -8.13
CA PRO A 385 -43.18 43.69 -8.28
C PRO A 385 -41.91 43.62 -9.14
N ASN A 386 -41.91 44.48 -10.15
CA ASN A 386 -40.79 44.81 -11.01
C ASN A 386 -39.82 45.74 -10.24
N VAL A 387 -38.58 45.30 -9.95
CA VAL A 387 -37.53 46.17 -9.38
C VAL A 387 -36.17 45.88 -10.02
N GLN A 388 -35.51 46.96 -10.44
CA GLN A 388 -34.22 47.02 -11.15
C GLN A 388 -33.04 46.64 -10.25
N PRO A 389 -31.90 46.17 -10.81
CA PRO A 389 -30.77 45.69 -10.02
C PRO A 389 -29.93 46.86 -9.50
N SER A 390 -29.92 47.08 -8.18
CA SER A 390 -28.88 47.84 -7.50
C SER A 390 -27.84 46.86 -6.94
N GLY A 391 -26.56 47.11 -7.23
CA GLY A 391 -25.42 46.22 -6.99
C GLY A 391 -24.97 46.12 -5.52
N ASP A 392 -25.90 45.88 -4.60
CA ASP A 392 -25.60 45.67 -3.18
C ASP A 392 -25.73 44.18 -2.83
N VAL A 393 -24.65 43.62 -2.28
CA VAL A 393 -24.49 42.19 -1.92
C VAL A 393 -25.55 41.71 -0.94
N GLU A 394 -26.17 42.63 -0.19
CA GLU A 394 -27.25 42.36 0.76
C GLU A 394 -28.58 42.02 0.05
N GLY A 395 -28.83 42.56 -1.14
CA GLY A 395 -30.04 42.26 -1.93
C GLY A 395 -30.05 40.83 -2.50
N LEU A 396 -28.89 40.32 -2.88
CA LEU A 396 -28.70 38.93 -3.32
C LEU A 396 -28.93 37.93 -2.19
N PHE A 397 -28.53 38.29 -0.97
CA PHE A 397 -28.75 37.45 0.21
C PHE A 397 -30.24 37.41 0.59
N GLY A 398 -30.95 38.53 0.47
CA GLY A 398 -32.41 38.60 0.63
C GLY A 398 -33.14 37.73 -0.40
N GLN A 399 -32.76 37.81 -1.67
CA GLN A 399 -33.33 36.96 -2.74
C GLN A 399 -33.09 35.46 -2.50
N LEU A 400 -31.93 35.09 -1.95
CA LEU A 400 -31.63 33.70 -1.58
C LEU A 400 -32.47 33.22 -0.40
N LEU A 401 -32.72 34.08 0.59
CA LEU A 401 -33.55 33.76 1.75
C LEU A 401 -35.02 33.57 1.36
N GLU A 402 -35.53 34.40 0.46
CA GLU A 402 -36.90 34.35 -0.05
C GLU A 402 -37.12 33.10 -0.92
N ALA A 403 -36.14 32.74 -1.76
CA ALA A 403 -36.21 31.53 -2.60
C ALA A 403 -36.18 30.20 -1.80
N ILE A 404 -35.72 30.22 -0.55
CA ILE A 404 -35.65 29.04 0.33
C ILE A 404 -36.93 28.88 1.18
N GLY A 405 -37.85 29.86 1.16
CA GLY A 405 -39.15 29.75 1.84
C GLY A 405 -39.03 29.61 3.36
N VAL A 406 -38.18 30.43 3.98
CA VAL A 406 -37.96 30.38 5.44
C VAL A 406 -38.98 31.27 6.16
N PRO A 407 -39.68 30.78 7.20
CA PRO A 407 -40.51 31.63 8.06
C PRO A 407 -39.64 32.57 8.92
N GLU A 408 -40.05 33.84 9.03
CA GLU A 408 -39.29 34.87 9.75
C GLU A 408 -39.16 34.53 11.26
N GLY A 409 -37.92 34.45 11.76
CA GLY A 409 -37.64 34.28 13.20
C GLY A 409 -36.50 33.31 13.58
N LEU A 410 -35.91 32.58 12.63
CA LEU A 410 -34.82 31.65 12.90
C LEU A 410 -33.43 32.31 12.81
N GLY A 411 -32.58 32.03 13.81
CA GLY A 411 -31.22 32.56 13.87
C GLY A 411 -30.29 32.00 12.79
N VAL A 412 -29.23 32.73 12.45
CA VAL A 412 -28.23 32.35 11.41
C VAL A 412 -27.63 30.96 11.65
N ALA A 413 -27.48 30.56 12.92
CA ALA A 413 -26.99 29.23 13.30
C ALA A 413 -27.95 28.10 12.89
N GLU A 414 -29.26 28.35 12.97
CA GLU A 414 -30.30 27.38 12.63
C GLU A 414 -30.51 27.30 11.11
N LEU A 415 -30.34 28.43 10.41
CA LEU A 415 -30.24 28.50 8.95
C LEU A 415 -29.03 27.71 8.40
N LEU A 416 -27.84 27.88 9.00
CA LEU A 416 -26.66 27.11 8.62
C LEU A 416 -26.81 25.61 8.97
N ALA A 417 -27.52 25.29 10.06
CA ALA A 417 -27.86 23.91 10.39
C ALA A 417 -28.86 23.31 9.39
N ALA A 418 -29.82 24.10 8.88
CA ALA A 418 -30.75 23.68 7.83
C ALA A 418 -30.04 23.40 6.50
N ILE A 419 -29.06 24.24 6.12
CA ILE A 419 -28.22 24.03 4.92
C ILE A 419 -27.36 22.76 5.05
N ARG A 420 -26.96 22.38 6.27
CA ARG A 420 -26.19 21.16 6.54
C ARG A 420 -27.03 19.89 6.61
N ARG A 421 -28.37 19.97 6.58
CA ARG A 421 -29.21 18.77 6.52
C ARG A 421 -29.02 18.15 5.13
N PRO A 422 -28.56 16.90 5.01
CA PRO A 422 -28.48 16.24 3.72
C PRO A 422 -29.90 16.17 3.16
N VAL A 423 -30.12 16.80 2.01
CA VAL A 423 -31.40 16.72 1.31
C VAL A 423 -31.55 15.27 0.84
N ILE A 424 -32.30 14.49 1.62
CA ILE A 424 -32.64 13.10 1.32
C ILE A 424 -33.23 13.08 -0.09
N GLY A 425 -32.49 12.48 -1.02
CA GLY A 425 -32.87 12.35 -2.43
C GLY A 425 -32.03 13.13 -3.47
N GLN A 426 -30.95 13.84 -3.10
CA GLN A 426 -30.09 14.51 -4.10
C GLN A 426 -28.86 13.72 -4.56
N LYS A 427 -28.98 13.24 -5.82
CA LYS A 427 -28.02 13.28 -6.95
C LYS A 427 -26.58 12.82 -6.73
N GLU A 428 -26.29 11.59 -7.12
CA GLU A 428 -24.95 11.22 -7.63
C GLU A 428 -24.67 12.03 -8.90
N SER A 429 -23.95 13.15 -8.78
CA SER A 429 -23.36 13.85 -9.92
C SER A 429 -22.02 13.21 -10.25
N ASN A 430 -21.95 12.53 -11.39
CA ASN A 430 -20.69 12.01 -11.90
C ASN A 430 -19.77 13.16 -12.34
N PRO A 431 -18.44 13.05 -12.15
CA PRO A 431 -17.50 14.05 -12.65
C PRO A 431 -17.60 14.17 -14.17
N LEU A 432 -17.53 15.39 -14.67
CA LEU A 432 -17.69 15.67 -16.09
C LEU A 432 -16.51 15.09 -16.91
N ASP A 433 -16.83 14.18 -17.83
CA ASP A 433 -15.87 13.68 -18.81
C ASP A 433 -15.87 14.57 -20.07
N VAL A 434 -14.89 15.46 -20.12
CA VAL A 434 -14.67 16.41 -21.22
C VAL A 434 -14.41 15.70 -22.56
N GLN A 435 -13.87 14.48 -22.57
CA GLN A 435 -13.58 13.76 -23.82
C GLN A 435 -14.86 13.28 -24.51
N THR A 436 -15.84 12.83 -23.73
CA THR A 436 -17.15 12.42 -24.27
C THR A 436 -17.95 13.61 -24.78
N LEU A 437 -17.88 14.78 -24.10
CA LEU A 437 -18.46 16.03 -24.59
C LEU A 437 -17.86 16.48 -25.93
N ARG A 438 -16.58 16.24 -26.17
CA ARG A 438 -15.91 16.57 -27.45
C ARG A 438 -16.22 15.59 -28.57
N SER A 439 -16.65 14.38 -28.26
CA SER A 439 -16.86 13.29 -29.21
C SER A 439 -18.33 12.84 -29.29
N LEU A 440 -19.26 13.79 -29.10
CA LEU A 440 -20.70 13.52 -29.16
C LEU A 440 -21.13 13.10 -30.57
N SER A 441 -21.94 12.04 -30.64
CA SER A 441 -22.66 11.70 -31.87
C SER A 441 -23.74 12.73 -32.19
N LYS A 442 -24.15 12.83 -33.47
CA LYS A 442 -25.21 13.76 -33.90
C LYS A 442 -26.50 13.61 -33.07
N SER A 443 -26.85 12.39 -32.72
CA SER A 443 -28.03 12.10 -31.89
C SER A 443 -27.84 12.49 -30.42
N GLU A 444 -26.64 12.36 -29.86
CA GLU A 444 -26.35 12.81 -28.49
C GLU A 444 -26.27 14.33 -28.39
N ALA A 445 -25.77 15.01 -29.42
CA ALA A 445 -25.74 16.47 -29.49
C ALA A 445 -27.16 17.07 -29.42
N ILE A 446 -28.13 16.48 -30.14
CA ILE A 446 -29.54 16.88 -30.08
C ILE A 446 -30.13 16.64 -28.67
N LEU A 447 -29.72 15.58 -27.98
CA LEU A 447 -30.16 15.36 -26.59
C LEU A 447 -29.59 16.39 -25.61
N VAL A 448 -28.35 16.83 -25.84
CA VAL A 448 -27.70 17.88 -25.04
C VAL A 448 -28.38 19.23 -25.28
N GLU A 449 -28.71 19.56 -26.53
CA GLU A 449 -29.49 20.75 -26.91
C GLU A 449 -30.88 20.73 -26.28
N VAL A 450 -31.63 19.64 -26.41
CA VAL A 450 -32.96 19.57 -25.78
C VAL A 450 -32.86 19.58 -24.25
N GLY A 451 -31.80 18.99 -23.70
CA GLY A 451 -31.51 18.96 -22.27
C GLY A 451 -31.07 20.29 -21.67
N SER A 452 -30.64 21.27 -22.48
CA SER A 452 -30.40 22.65 -22.02
C SER A 452 -31.71 23.41 -21.87
N ASP A 453 -32.67 23.16 -22.75
CA ASP A 453 -33.93 23.90 -22.81
C ASP A 453 -34.97 23.35 -21.83
N ARG A 454 -35.08 22.03 -21.72
CA ARG A 454 -36.11 21.37 -20.92
C ARG A 454 -35.69 20.00 -20.38
N GLU A 455 -36.36 19.57 -19.32
CA GLU A 455 -36.21 18.21 -18.81
C GLU A 455 -36.98 17.23 -19.70
N PHE A 456 -36.36 16.11 -20.06
CA PHE A 456 -36.97 15.13 -20.97
C PHE A 456 -36.85 13.69 -20.45
N SER A 457 -37.75 12.83 -20.91
CA SER A 457 -37.77 11.40 -20.59
C SER A 457 -37.31 10.58 -21.79
N PRO A 458 -36.65 9.42 -21.61
CA PRO A 458 -36.36 8.49 -22.70
C PRO A 458 -37.61 7.98 -23.43
N SER A 459 -38.80 8.16 -22.83
CA SER A 459 -40.10 7.84 -23.40
C SER A 459 -40.75 9.01 -24.15
N ASP A 460 -40.10 10.17 -24.32
CA ASP A 460 -40.66 11.29 -25.10
C ASP A 460 -40.81 10.86 -26.57
N ALA A 461 -42.05 10.86 -27.07
CA ALA A 461 -42.38 10.44 -28.43
C ALA A 461 -41.81 11.41 -29.48
N ARG A 462 -41.82 12.72 -29.20
CA ARG A 462 -41.34 13.75 -30.14
C ARG A 462 -39.83 13.60 -30.40
N LEU A 463 -39.07 13.33 -29.35
CA LEU A 463 -37.62 13.12 -29.46
C LEU A 463 -37.27 11.78 -30.11
N GLN A 464 -38.04 10.74 -29.84
CA GLN A 464 -37.87 9.44 -30.49
C GLN A 464 -38.10 9.54 -32.00
N ASP A 465 -39.12 10.29 -32.43
CA ASP A 465 -39.43 10.50 -33.84
C ASP A 465 -38.37 11.38 -34.52
N GLN A 466 -37.94 12.47 -33.88
CA GLN A 466 -36.89 13.36 -34.41
C GLN A 466 -35.55 12.63 -34.60
N LEU A 467 -35.20 11.73 -33.68
CA LEU A 467 -33.97 10.95 -33.74
C LEU A 467 -34.11 9.66 -34.55
N ASN A 468 -35.33 9.24 -34.88
CA ASN A 468 -35.66 7.94 -35.46
C ASN A 468 -35.10 6.76 -34.64
N VAL A 469 -35.26 6.82 -33.32
CA VAL A 469 -34.68 5.88 -32.35
C VAL A 469 -35.76 5.36 -31.42
N ARG A 470 -35.78 4.04 -31.18
CA ARG A 470 -36.67 3.42 -30.19
C ARG A 470 -36.24 3.75 -28.75
N ARG A 471 -37.21 3.78 -27.82
CA ARG A 471 -37.02 3.97 -26.37
C ARG A 471 -35.79 3.28 -25.76
N ALA A 472 -35.50 2.03 -26.12
CA ALA A 472 -34.36 1.29 -25.56
C ALA A 472 -33.01 1.96 -25.89
N ARG A 473 -32.84 2.42 -27.14
CA ARG A 473 -31.62 3.09 -27.59
C ARG A 473 -31.55 4.55 -27.10
N MET A 474 -32.70 5.23 -26.96
CA MET A 474 -32.77 6.50 -26.23
C MET A 474 -32.26 6.36 -24.79
N SER A 475 -32.72 5.33 -24.07
CA SER A 475 -32.27 5.08 -22.71
C SER A 475 -30.78 4.76 -22.62
N GLN A 476 -30.21 4.07 -23.61
CA GLN A 476 -28.78 3.80 -23.66
C GLN A 476 -27.96 5.08 -23.82
N MET A 477 -28.38 5.98 -24.71
CA MET A 477 -27.72 7.28 -24.91
C MET A 477 -27.81 8.15 -23.65
N CYS A 478 -28.99 8.27 -23.05
CA CYS A 478 -29.17 9.06 -21.83
C CYS A 478 -28.33 8.51 -20.67
N ASN A 479 -28.23 7.18 -20.52
CA ASN A 479 -27.39 6.55 -19.49
C ASN A 479 -25.89 6.74 -19.77
N ARG A 480 -25.46 6.73 -21.03
CA ARG A 480 -24.07 7.04 -21.41
C ARG A 480 -23.71 8.47 -21.04
N LEU A 481 -24.57 9.43 -21.37
CA LEU A 481 -24.39 10.85 -21.02
C LEU A 481 -24.47 11.09 -19.50
N TYR A 482 -25.31 10.35 -18.78
CA TYR A 482 -25.37 10.39 -17.32
C TYR A 482 -24.08 9.88 -16.66
N ARG A 483 -23.54 8.74 -17.13
CA ARG A 483 -22.27 8.20 -16.64
C ARG A 483 -21.08 9.13 -16.91
N ALA A 484 -21.13 9.86 -18.01
CA ALA A 484 -20.14 10.88 -18.37
C ALA A 484 -20.29 12.21 -17.60
N GLY A 485 -21.27 12.33 -16.69
CA GLY A 485 -21.50 13.57 -15.92
C GLY A 485 -22.13 14.71 -16.73
N ILE A 486 -22.62 14.44 -17.94
CA ILE A 486 -23.21 15.45 -18.85
C ILE A 486 -24.68 15.70 -18.52
N LEU A 487 -25.43 14.63 -18.27
CA LEU A 487 -26.83 14.70 -17.85
C LEU A 487 -26.95 14.33 -16.37
N SER A 488 -27.93 14.91 -15.69
CA SER A 488 -28.40 14.50 -14.38
C SER A 488 -29.73 13.77 -14.51
N VAL A 489 -29.98 12.81 -13.61
CA VAL A 489 -31.24 12.05 -13.58
C VAL A 489 -32.05 12.43 -12.35
N GLN A 490 -33.34 12.66 -12.55
CA GLN A 490 -34.32 12.78 -11.48
C GLN A 490 -35.46 11.79 -11.71
N GLN A 491 -35.79 11.03 -10.67
CA GLN A 491 -36.94 10.13 -10.73
C GLN A 491 -38.20 10.91 -10.37
N LYS A 492 -39.13 11.02 -11.32
CA LYS A 492 -40.46 11.63 -11.12
C LYS A 492 -41.50 10.53 -11.26
N GLY A 493 -41.87 9.91 -10.14
CA GLY A 493 -42.74 8.73 -10.12
C GLY A 493 -42.08 7.51 -10.76
N ARG A 494 -42.68 6.98 -11.85
CA ARG A 494 -42.20 5.79 -12.57
C ARG A 494 -41.22 6.10 -13.72
N THR A 495 -41.02 7.37 -14.06
CA THR A 495 -40.18 7.79 -15.18
C THR A 495 -38.94 8.54 -14.71
N ARG A 496 -37.85 8.37 -15.46
CA ARG A 496 -36.59 9.09 -15.25
C ARG A 496 -36.56 10.31 -16.16
N MET A 497 -36.38 11.48 -15.56
CA MET A 497 -36.20 12.75 -16.24
C MET A 497 -34.71 13.06 -16.32
N PHE A 498 -34.26 13.51 -17.47
CA PHE A 498 -32.88 13.90 -17.74
C PHE A 498 -32.81 15.41 -17.96
N LYS A 499 -31.77 16.04 -17.41
CA LYS A 499 -31.47 17.47 -17.57
C LYS A 499 -29.96 17.68 -17.69
N LEU A 500 -29.52 18.68 -18.44
CA LEU A 500 -28.10 19.05 -18.50
C LEU A 500 -27.53 19.43 -17.12
N THR A 501 -26.33 18.96 -16.79
CA THR A 501 -25.62 19.36 -15.56
C THR A 501 -25.07 20.78 -15.67
N ASN A 502 -24.93 21.46 -14.53
CA ASN A 502 -24.36 22.82 -14.48
C ASN A 502 -22.91 22.83 -14.98
N ASP A 503 -22.13 21.79 -14.67
CA ASP A 503 -20.73 21.65 -15.11
C ASP A 503 -20.64 21.51 -16.64
N ALA A 504 -21.48 20.68 -17.24
CA ALA A 504 -21.55 20.54 -18.70
C ALA A 504 -21.97 21.85 -19.36
N ARG A 505 -22.96 22.54 -18.77
CA ARG A 505 -23.41 23.86 -19.23
C ARG A 505 -22.29 24.89 -19.21
N ALA A 506 -21.54 24.97 -18.11
CA ALA A 506 -20.41 25.88 -17.96
C ALA A 506 -19.30 25.61 -18.99
N GLN A 507 -18.99 24.34 -19.27
CA GLN A 507 -18.00 23.99 -20.30
C GLN A 507 -18.45 24.36 -21.71
N LEU A 508 -19.73 24.15 -22.04
CA LEU A 508 -20.28 24.53 -23.34
C LEU A 508 -20.33 26.05 -23.53
N VAL A 509 -20.59 26.83 -22.47
CA VAL A 509 -20.45 28.29 -22.47
C VAL A 509 -18.98 28.69 -22.65
N ALA A 510 -18.04 28.03 -21.97
CA ALA A 510 -16.60 28.29 -22.11
C ALA A 510 -16.07 28.00 -23.53
N TRP A 511 -16.69 27.06 -24.26
CA TRP A 511 -16.40 26.80 -25.67
C TRP A 511 -17.14 27.72 -26.65
N GLY A 512 -17.97 28.64 -26.15
CA GLY A 512 -18.76 29.55 -26.96
C GLY A 512 -19.91 28.87 -27.72
N MET A 513 -20.33 27.68 -27.29
CA MET A 513 -21.39 26.90 -27.94
C MET A 513 -22.79 27.20 -27.37
N MET A 514 -22.88 27.96 -26.27
CA MET A 514 -24.14 28.44 -25.67
C MET A 514 -23.97 29.86 -25.12
N GLU A 515 -25.05 30.64 -25.15
CA GLU A 515 -25.14 31.94 -24.48
C GLU A 515 -25.36 31.74 -22.97
N ALA A 516 -24.66 32.52 -22.15
CA ALA A 516 -24.91 32.55 -20.73
C ALA A 516 -26.28 33.20 -20.48
N SER A 517 -27.30 32.39 -20.14
CA SER A 517 -28.53 32.94 -19.59
C SER A 517 -28.20 33.52 -18.22
N ILE A 518 -28.18 34.85 -18.12
CA ILE A 518 -28.04 35.61 -16.87
C ILE A 518 -29.33 35.50 -16.07
#